data_AF-A0A5Q2NGU6-F1
#
_entry.id   AF-A0A5Q2NGU6-F1
#
_cell.length_a   1.000
_cell.length_b   1.000
_cell.length_c   1.000
_cell.angle_alpha   90.00
_cell.angle_beta   90.00
_cell.angle_gamma   90.00
#
_symmetry.space_group_name_H-M   'P 1'
#
loop_
_entity.id
_entity.type
_entity.pdbx_description
1 polymer ?
#
loop_
_entity_poly.entity_id
_entity_poly.type
_entity_poly.pdbx_seq_one_letter_code
_entity_poly.pdbx_strand_id
1 'polypeptide(L)'
;MSTATHAAPLFRPFEGGKLKLDNRVVMAPMTRGFSPGGVPGADVAAYYRRRAEHGVGLIITEGTVIDHPAAAADRNVPHFYGAEALAGWARVVREVHEAGGKIIPQIWHVGTARQASTFPESDALPIGPSGLSLTGEKVSEPLTVEEIRGLVKAYADAAAEAKRIGFDGVEIHGAHGYLIDQFFWERTNKRDDEYGGDLAGRARFAVEVIEAVREAVGPDFPIVFRFSQWKPVDYDAKLAPTPEELERFLAPLSAAGVDVFHASTRRFWEPEFEGSALNLAGWTRRITGKPVITVGSVGLDSTFTSVFTEGKGGETAGIEELIERLEKEEFDLVGVGRALLTDPAWAEKIRDGRVSELQPFSREALGSLS
;
A
#
# COMPACT_ATOMS: atom_id res chain seq x y z
N MET A 1 6.17 -11.11 -32.55
CA MET A 1 7.31 -11.04 -31.62
C MET A 1 6.89 -11.81 -30.36
N SER A 2 7.78 -12.62 -29.77
CA SER A 2 7.44 -13.42 -28.59
C SER A 2 7.12 -12.52 -27.39
N THR A 3 6.08 -12.85 -26.62
CA THR A 3 5.62 -12.16 -25.40
C THR A 3 6.74 -11.90 -24.38
N ALA A 4 7.75 -12.75 -24.32
CA ALA A 4 8.94 -12.58 -23.48
C ALA A 4 9.72 -11.27 -23.78
N THR A 5 9.59 -10.71 -24.98
CA THR A 5 10.29 -9.46 -25.38
C THR A 5 9.59 -8.21 -24.83
N HIS A 6 8.27 -8.26 -24.61
CA HIS A 6 7.49 -7.09 -24.20
C HIS A 6 7.47 -6.85 -22.69
N ALA A 7 7.61 -7.88 -21.85
CA ALA A 7 7.63 -7.69 -20.39
C ALA A 7 9.03 -7.35 -19.82
N ALA A 8 10.09 -7.35 -20.65
CA ALA A 8 11.47 -7.13 -20.22
C ALA A 8 11.69 -5.87 -19.36
N PRO A 9 11.02 -4.73 -19.60
CA PRO A 9 11.15 -3.55 -18.73
C PRO A 9 10.78 -3.79 -17.26
N LEU A 10 9.80 -4.67 -16.97
CA LEU A 10 9.44 -5.02 -15.58
C LEU A 10 10.58 -5.74 -14.84
N PHE A 11 11.43 -6.47 -15.57
CA PHE A 11 12.50 -7.30 -14.99
C PHE A 11 13.88 -6.64 -15.04
N ARG A 12 13.95 -5.36 -15.39
CA ARG A 12 15.17 -4.57 -15.21
C ARG A 12 15.34 -4.23 -13.72
N PRO A 13 16.56 -4.31 -13.16
CA PRO A 13 16.82 -3.86 -11.79
C PRO A 13 16.39 -2.42 -11.55
N PHE A 14 16.09 -2.12 -10.29
CA PHE A 14 15.74 -0.78 -9.83
C PHE A 14 16.60 -0.37 -8.64
N GLU A 15 17.16 0.84 -8.72
CA GLU A 15 17.88 1.48 -7.61
C GLU A 15 17.39 2.92 -7.48
N GLY A 16 16.74 3.23 -6.36
CA GLY A 16 16.13 4.53 -6.12
C GLY A 16 15.32 4.55 -4.83
N GLY A 17 15.18 5.72 -4.21
CA GLY A 17 14.41 5.85 -2.96
C GLY A 17 14.95 4.93 -1.84
N LYS A 18 16.28 4.74 -1.81
CA LYS A 18 17.02 3.85 -0.89
C LYS A 18 16.72 2.35 -1.06
N LEU A 19 15.90 1.97 -2.02
CA LEU A 19 15.65 0.58 -2.39
C LEU A 19 16.61 0.12 -3.49
N LYS A 20 17.01 -1.14 -3.40
CA LYS A 20 17.72 -1.88 -4.45
C LYS A 20 16.95 -3.18 -4.70
N LEU A 21 16.34 -3.30 -5.87
CA LEU A 21 15.46 -4.40 -6.23
C LEU A 21 15.94 -5.06 -7.53
N ASP A 22 15.82 -6.38 -7.60
CA ASP A 22 16.21 -7.15 -8.79
C ASP A 22 15.28 -6.90 -9.99
N ASN A 23 14.06 -6.43 -9.72
CA ASN A 23 13.08 -6.07 -10.72
C ASN A 23 12.05 -5.06 -10.17
N ARG A 24 11.15 -4.60 -11.05
CA ARG A 24 10.16 -3.55 -10.80
C ARG A 24 8.77 -4.08 -10.42
N VAL A 25 8.64 -5.38 -10.19
CA VAL A 25 7.37 -6.00 -9.77
C VAL A 25 7.26 -5.93 -8.25
N VAL A 26 6.21 -5.28 -7.78
CA VAL A 26 5.90 -5.11 -6.35
C VAL A 26 4.62 -5.88 -6.05
N MET A 27 4.63 -6.77 -5.05
CA MET A 27 3.39 -7.31 -4.50
C MET A 27 2.70 -6.21 -3.69
N ALA A 28 1.51 -5.81 -4.14
CA ALA A 28 0.72 -4.81 -3.45
C ALA A 28 0.15 -5.38 -2.13
N PRO A 29 -0.02 -4.54 -1.10
CA PRO A 29 -0.53 -4.94 0.20
C PRO A 29 -1.99 -5.40 0.10
N MET A 30 -2.27 -6.59 0.60
CA MET A 30 -3.61 -7.19 0.58
C MET A 30 -3.86 -7.95 1.87
N THR A 31 -4.76 -7.43 2.72
CA THR A 31 -5.07 -8.04 4.02
C THR A 31 -5.61 -9.45 3.87
N ARG A 32 -4.99 -10.40 4.59
CA ARG A 32 -5.29 -11.83 4.47
C ARG A 32 -6.09 -12.34 5.66
N GLY A 33 -5.78 -11.89 6.88
CA GLY A 33 -6.53 -12.33 8.07
C GLY A 33 -6.23 -13.77 8.49
N PHE A 34 -4.99 -14.24 8.27
CA PHE A 34 -4.53 -15.60 8.61
C PHE A 34 -3.51 -15.58 9.76
N SER A 35 -3.57 -14.58 10.63
CA SER A 35 -2.71 -14.49 11.82
C SER A 35 -3.57 -14.59 13.08
N PRO A 36 -3.97 -15.80 13.54
CA PRO A 36 -4.83 -15.96 14.71
C PRO A 36 -4.27 -15.22 15.93
N GLY A 37 -5.10 -14.38 16.55
CA GLY A 37 -4.67 -13.54 17.68
C GLY A 37 -3.62 -12.49 17.33
N GLY A 38 -3.50 -12.14 16.04
CA GLY A 38 -2.52 -11.18 15.54
C GLY A 38 -1.11 -11.74 15.34
N VAL A 39 -0.90 -13.06 15.48
CA VAL A 39 0.43 -13.69 15.37
C VAL A 39 0.58 -14.39 14.01
N PRO A 40 1.50 -13.94 13.13
CA PRO A 40 1.73 -14.60 11.85
C PRO A 40 2.42 -15.96 12.03
N GLY A 41 1.81 -16.99 11.44
CA GLY A 41 2.25 -18.38 11.53
C GLY A 41 3.22 -18.82 10.42
N ALA A 42 3.48 -20.14 10.39
CA ALA A 42 4.31 -20.77 9.36
C ALA A 42 3.71 -20.66 7.96
N ASP A 43 2.38 -20.69 7.88
CA ASP A 43 1.59 -20.52 6.66
C ASP A 43 1.73 -19.10 6.09
N VAL A 44 1.74 -18.06 6.92
CA VAL A 44 2.02 -16.68 6.52
C VAL A 44 3.44 -16.52 6.00
N ALA A 45 4.43 -17.14 6.66
CA ALA A 45 5.82 -17.13 6.19
C ALA A 45 5.96 -17.81 4.83
N ALA A 46 5.39 -19.01 4.68
CA ALA A 46 5.38 -19.74 3.41
C ALA A 46 4.66 -18.95 2.30
N TYR A 47 3.59 -18.23 2.64
CA TYR A 47 2.85 -17.39 1.70
C TYR A 47 3.72 -16.31 1.06
N TYR A 48 4.44 -15.51 1.86
CA TYR A 48 5.32 -14.49 1.30
C TYR A 48 6.56 -15.11 0.63
N ARG A 49 7.12 -16.18 1.21
CA ARG A 49 8.25 -16.91 0.62
C ARG A 49 7.97 -17.35 -0.82
N ARG A 50 6.80 -17.93 -1.10
CA ARG A 50 6.44 -18.38 -2.46
C ARG A 50 6.53 -17.26 -3.50
N ARG A 51 6.15 -16.02 -3.16
CA ARG A 51 6.24 -14.88 -4.10
C ARG A 51 7.70 -14.50 -4.36
N ALA A 52 8.56 -14.59 -3.34
CA ALA A 52 9.99 -14.36 -3.49
C ALA A 52 10.64 -15.45 -4.37
N GLU A 53 10.31 -16.73 -4.14
CA GLU A 53 10.81 -17.86 -4.95
C GLU A 53 10.46 -17.72 -6.44
N HIS A 54 9.32 -17.08 -6.74
CA HIS A 54 8.85 -16.80 -8.09
C HIS A 54 9.21 -15.39 -8.61
N GLY A 55 10.20 -14.74 -8.02
CA GLY A 55 10.85 -13.57 -8.59
C GLY A 55 10.09 -12.24 -8.44
N VAL A 56 9.20 -12.10 -7.46
CA VAL A 56 8.67 -10.78 -7.09
C VAL A 56 9.80 -9.92 -6.50
N GLY A 57 10.00 -8.72 -7.07
CA GLY A 57 11.12 -7.83 -6.70
C GLY A 57 10.99 -7.20 -5.32
N LEU A 58 9.78 -6.80 -4.93
CA LEU A 58 9.48 -6.31 -3.58
C LEU A 58 8.14 -6.85 -3.11
N ILE A 59 8.10 -7.34 -1.87
CA ILE A 59 6.86 -7.75 -1.21
C ILE A 59 6.45 -6.69 -0.21
N ILE A 60 5.24 -6.14 -0.35
CA ILE A 60 4.61 -5.34 0.70
C ILE A 60 3.59 -6.26 1.38
N THR A 61 3.72 -6.43 2.69
CA THR A 61 2.82 -7.32 3.44
C THR A 61 1.37 -6.85 3.36
N GLU A 62 0.45 -7.66 3.88
CA GLU A 62 -0.83 -7.16 4.38
C GLU A 62 -0.68 -5.98 5.34
N GLY A 63 -1.79 -5.27 5.58
CA GLY A 63 -1.85 -4.26 6.63
C GLY A 63 -1.53 -4.90 8.00
N THR A 64 -0.56 -4.33 8.69
CA THR A 64 -0.11 -4.74 10.01
C THR A 64 -0.41 -3.63 11.00
N VAL A 65 -1.03 -3.97 12.13
CA VAL A 65 -1.56 -2.95 13.05
C VAL A 65 -0.52 -2.52 14.07
N ILE A 66 -0.41 -1.21 14.29
CA ILE A 66 0.41 -0.62 15.37
C ILE A 66 -0.12 -0.98 16.75
N ASP A 67 0.68 -0.75 17.80
CA ASP A 67 0.29 -0.96 19.20
C ASP A 67 -0.73 0.09 19.66
N HIS A 68 -1.98 -0.10 19.22
CA HIS A 68 -3.10 0.72 19.62
C HIS A 68 -4.38 -0.13 19.66
N PRO A 69 -5.19 -0.05 20.74
CA PRO A 69 -6.31 -0.95 20.95
C PRO A 69 -7.43 -0.82 19.91
N ALA A 70 -7.50 0.31 19.18
CA ALA A 70 -8.46 0.55 18.12
C ALA A 70 -7.93 0.32 16.68
N ALA A 71 -6.71 -0.22 16.53
CA ALA A 71 -6.04 -0.26 15.23
C ALA A 71 -6.60 -1.29 14.23
N ALA A 72 -7.21 -2.37 14.73
CA ALA A 72 -7.65 -3.49 13.92
C ALA A 72 -9.15 -3.46 13.58
N ALA A 73 -9.48 -3.97 12.39
CA ALA A 73 -10.85 -4.21 11.93
C ALA A 73 -11.25 -5.70 12.02
N ASP A 74 -10.29 -6.60 12.17
CA ASP A 74 -10.48 -8.05 12.34
C ASP A 74 -9.41 -8.62 13.28
N ARG A 75 -9.73 -9.71 14.00
CA ARG A 75 -8.87 -10.33 15.03
C ARG A 75 -7.65 -11.05 14.46
N ASN A 76 -7.73 -11.46 13.20
CA ASN A 76 -6.70 -12.24 12.55
C ASN A 76 -5.81 -11.37 11.65
N VAL A 77 -6.00 -10.05 11.68
CA VAL A 77 -5.04 -9.09 11.14
C VAL A 77 -3.80 -9.12 12.02
N PRO A 78 -2.61 -9.29 11.44
CA PRO A 78 -1.39 -9.41 12.23
C PRO A 78 -1.05 -8.10 12.95
N HIS A 79 -0.61 -8.26 14.20
CA HIS A 79 -0.04 -7.19 15.01
C HIS A 79 1.40 -6.91 14.55
N PHE A 80 1.82 -5.67 14.66
CA PHE A 80 3.22 -5.26 14.49
C PHE A 80 3.82 -4.74 15.80
N TYR A 81 3.48 -5.43 16.88
CA TYR A 81 3.91 -5.16 18.24
C TYR A 81 3.79 -6.44 19.08
N GLY A 82 4.42 -6.48 20.24
CA GLY A 82 4.41 -7.65 21.12
C GLY A 82 5.36 -8.77 20.66
N ALA A 83 5.93 -9.48 21.62
CA ALA A 83 7.04 -10.41 21.36
C ALA A 83 6.66 -11.57 20.42
N GLU A 84 5.46 -12.14 20.56
CA GLU A 84 5.03 -13.29 19.75
C GLU A 84 4.80 -12.90 18.28
N ALA A 85 4.08 -11.81 18.02
CA ALA A 85 3.83 -11.36 16.66
C ALA A 85 5.13 -10.91 15.97
N LEU A 86 6.00 -10.18 16.67
CA LEU A 86 7.31 -9.78 16.15
C LEU A 86 8.24 -10.97 15.88
N ALA A 87 8.17 -12.05 16.67
CA ALA A 87 8.90 -13.28 16.39
C ALA A 87 8.36 -13.99 15.13
N GLY A 88 7.04 -14.00 14.94
CA GLY A 88 6.41 -14.49 13.71
C GLY A 88 6.85 -13.68 12.49
N TRP A 89 6.87 -12.36 12.58
CA TRP A 89 7.36 -11.49 11.51
C TRP A 89 8.85 -11.66 11.22
N ALA A 90 9.69 -11.79 12.25
CA ALA A 90 11.11 -12.10 12.06
C ALA A 90 11.32 -13.43 11.29
N ARG A 91 10.43 -14.42 11.51
CA ARG A 91 10.42 -15.65 10.71
C ARG A 91 10.01 -15.40 9.26
N VAL A 92 8.96 -14.61 9.01
CA VAL A 92 8.52 -14.24 7.65
C VAL A 92 9.68 -13.57 6.88
N VAL A 93 10.32 -12.56 7.48
CA VAL A 93 11.46 -11.85 6.90
C VAL A 93 12.58 -12.83 6.53
N ARG A 94 12.99 -13.68 7.48
CA ARG A 94 14.04 -14.67 7.24
C ARG A 94 13.70 -15.60 6.07
N GLU A 95 12.48 -16.15 6.05
CA GLU A 95 12.09 -17.10 5.00
C GLU A 95 12.01 -16.45 3.61
N VAL A 96 11.63 -15.17 3.53
CA VAL A 96 11.67 -14.39 2.28
C VAL A 96 13.11 -14.10 1.84
N HIS A 97 13.98 -13.69 2.76
CA HIS A 97 15.38 -13.41 2.47
C HIS A 97 16.15 -14.68 2.05
N GLU A 98 15.86 -15.83 2.66
CA GLU A 98 16.40 -17.13 2.23
C GLU A 98 15.98 -17.51 0.80
N ALA A 99 14.82 -17.03 0.34
CA ALA A 99 14.37 -17.15 -1.05
C ALA A 99 14.91 -16.05 -1.97
N GLY A 100 15.75 -15.14 -1.46
CA GLY A 100 16.33 -14.02 -2.22
C GLY A 100 15.41 -12.81 -2.38
N GLY A 101 14.25 -12.79 -1.73
CA GLY A 101 13.28 -11.69 -1.87
C GLY A 101 13.57 -10.48 -0.98
N LYS A 102 12.85 -9.39 -1.25
CA LYS A 102 12.78 -8.19 -0.42
C LYS A 102 11.38 -8.00 0.15
N ILE A 103 11.27 -7.55 1.39
CA ILE A 103 9.98 -7.38 2.05
C ILE A 103 9.94 -6.15 2.96
N ILE A 104 8.82 -5.45 2.94
CA ILE A 104 8.50 -4.34 3.85
C ILE A 104 7.10 -4.55 4.46
N PRO A 105 6.87 -4.17 5.72
CA PRO A 105 5.54 -4.22 6.30
C PRO A 105 4.74 -2.97 5.91
N GLN A 106 3.44 -3.14 5.68
CA GLN A 106 2.52 -2.01 5.63
C GLN A 106 2.02 -1.70 7.05
N ILE A 107 2.50 -0.60 7.63
CA ILE A 107 2.12 -0.11 8.95
C ILE A 107 0.78 0.62 8.86
N TRP A 108 -0.19 0.19 9.65
CA TRP A 108 -1.60 0.49 9.42
C TRP A 108 -2.40 0.72 10.72
N HIS A 109 -3.44 1.54 10.60
CA HIS A 109 -4.46 1.74 11.62
C HIS A 109 -5.79 2.04 10.93
N VAL A 110 -6.85 1.27 11.21
CA VAL A 110 -8.13 1.36 10.49
C VAL A 110 -8.93 2.63 10.79
N GLY A 111 -8.72 3.21 11.97
CA GLY A 111 -9.42 4.42 12.43
C GLY A 111 -10.91 4.15 12.58
N THR A 112 -11.75 4.97 11.97
CA THR A 112 -13.21 4.84 12.07
C THR A 112 -13.80 3.65 11.30
N ALA A 113 -12.98 2.90 10.55
CA ALA A 113 -13.41 1.65 9.93
C ALA A 113 -13.45 0.46 10.92
N ARG A 114 -12.94 0.63 12.15
CA ARG A 114 -13.14 -0.35 13.23
C ARG A 114 -14.63 -0.52 13.53
N GLN A 115 -15.05 -1.74 13.84
CA GLN A 115 -16.38 -2.04 14.38
C GLN A 115 -16.23 -2.67 15.76
N ALA A 116 -16.80 -2.04 16.79
CA ALA A 116 -16.72 -2.53 18.18
C ALA A 116 -17.32 -3.95 18.33
N SER A 117 -18.36 -4.26 17.56
CA SER A 117 -19.01 -5.58 17.53
C SER A 117 -18.07 -6.73 17.10
N THR A 118 -16.98 -6.44 16.36
CA THR A 118 -15.98 -7.46 16.00
C THR A 118 -15.13 -7.88 17.21
N PHE A 119 -15.08 -7.04 18.26
CA PHE A 119 -14.22 -7.20 19.44
C PHE A 119 -15.00 -7.03 20.76
N PRO A 120 -16.01 -7.86 21.07
CA PRO A 120 -16.82 -7.79 22.31
C PRO A 120 -16.05 -7.81 23.63
N GLU A 121 -14.79 -8.26 23.65
CA GLU A 121 -13.91 -8.28 24.82
C GLU A 121 -13.12 -6.99 25.02
N SER A 122 -13.23 -6.03 24.10
CA SER A 122 -12.50 -4.77 24.10
C SER A 122 -13.45 -3.59 24.14
N ASP A 123 -13.26 -2.68 25.09
CA ASP A 123 -14.00 -1.43 25.18
C ASP A 123 -13.49 -0.35 24.20
N ALA A 124 -12.50 -0.67 23.36
CA ALA A 124 -11.90 0.26 22.43
C ALA A 124 -12.86 0.63 21.28
N LEU A 125 -13.25 1.90 21.24
CA LEU A 125 -14.09 2.47 20.20
C LEU A 125 -13.29 2.76 18.91
N PRO A 126 -13.97 2.89 17.75
CA PRO A 126 -13.35 3.45 16.55
C PRO A 126 -12.83 4.85 16.84
N ILE A 127 -11.72 5.26 16.24
CA ILE A 127 -11.13 6.59 16.47
C ILE A 127 -10.89 7.32 15.16
N GLY A 128 -10.90 8.65 15.19
CA GLY A 128 -10.61 9.47 14.03
C GLY A 128 -10.51 10.96 14.37
N PRO A 129 -10.15 11.79 13.38
CA PRO A 129 -9.90 13.22 13.61
C PRO A 129 -11.13 13.96 14.14
N SER A 130 -12.35 13.53 13.79
CA SER A 130 -13.59 14.14 14.29
C SER A 130 -14.62 13.13 14.79
N GLY A 131 -14.20 11.87 15.01
CA GLY A 131 -15.11 10.80 15.42
C GLY A 131 -16.20 10.46 14.38
N LEU A 132 -15.94 10.74 13.10
CA LEU A 132 -16.88 10.51 12.00
C LEU A 132 -16.48 9.30 11.14
N SER A 133 -17.46 8.46 10.79
CA SER A 133 -17.29 7.42 9.77
C SER A 133 -17.06 8.04 8.38
N LEU A 134 -16.67 7.22 7.40
CA LEU A 134 -16.52 7.67 6.02
C LEU A 134 -17.84 8.18 5.40
N THR A 135 -18.99 7.81 5.96
CA THR A 135 -20.33 8.28 5.55
C THR A 135 -20.78 9.53 6.31
N GLY A 136 -20.01 9.99 7.31
CA GLY A 136 -20.28 11.20 8.09
C GLY A 136 -21.08 10.96 9.38
N GLU A 137 -21.29 9.71 9.77
CA GLU A 137 -21.99 9.36 11.01
C GLU A 137 -21.04 9.48 12.20
N LYS A 138 -21.53 10.00 13.35
CA LYS A 138 -20.74 10.04 14.58
C LYS A 138 -20.60 8.62 15.15
N VAL A 139 -19.35 8.15 15.26
CA VAL A 139 -19.01 6.81 15.79
C VAL A 139 -18.22 6.87 17.10
N SER A 140 -17.61 8.01 17.43
CA SER A 140 -16.87 8.26 18.66
C SER A 140 -16.66 9.76 18.89
N GLU A 141 -15.94 10.12 19.96
CA GLU A 141 -15.44 11.49 20.12
C GLU A 141 -14.19 11.74 19.26
N PRO A 142 -13.93 13.00 18.84
CA PRO A 142 -12.68 13.37 18.18
C PRO A 142 -11.45 13.01 19.01
N LEU A 143 -10.39 12.57 18.35
CA LEU A 143 -9.08 12.40 18.99
C LEU A 143 -8.60 13.71 19.65
N THR A 144 -8.06 13.63 20.84
CA THR A 144 -7.30 14.72 21.46
C THR A 144 -5.92 14.86 20.80
N VAL A 145 -5.27 16.02 20.97
CA VAL A 145 -3.89 16.24 20.47
C VAL A 145 -2.92 15.26 21.12
N GLU A 146 -3.10 14.96 22.40
CA GLU A 146 -2.29 13.99 23.14
C GLU A 146 -2.43 12.57 22.57
N GLU A 147 -3.65 12.14 22.22
CA GLU A 147 -3.88 10.84 21.58
C GLU A 147 -3.25 10.79 20.18
N ILE A 148 -3.32 11.89 19.42
CA ILE A 148 -2.66 12.01 18.10
C ILE A 148 -1.14 11.81 18.25
N ARG A 149 -0.52 12.46 19.23
CA ARG A 149 0.93 12.28 19.52
C ARG A 149 1.26 10.85 19.95
N GLY A 150 0.37 10.20 20.72
CA GLY A 150 0.50 8.78 21.07
C GLY A 150 0.49 7.88 19.83
N LEU A 151 -0.39 8.15 18.87
CA LEU A 151 -0.44 7.44 17.59
C LEU A 151 0.84 7.66 16.77
N VAL A 152 1.33 8.89 16.67
CA VAL A 152 2.62 9.19 16.00
C VAL A 152 3.74 8.32 16.58
N LYS A 153 3.83 8.23 17.91
CA LYS A 153 4.81 7.37 18.57
C LYS A 153 4.61 5.89 18.22
N ALA A 154 3.37 5.39 18.24
CA ALA A 154 3.07 3.99 17.90
C ALA A 154 3.47 3.61 16.46
N TYR A 155 3.30 4.53 15.49
CA TYR A 155 3.83 4.34 14.13
C TYR A 155 5.36 4.26 14.11
N ALA A 156 6.03 5.16 14.83
CA ALA A 156 7.49 5.17 14.92
C ALA A 156 8.07 3.92 15.60
N ASP A 157 7.44 3.46 16.69
CA ASP A 157 7.82 2.23 17.39
C ASP A 157 7.68 1.01 16.46
N ALA A 158 6.56 0.90 15.73
CA ALA A 158 6.35 -0.19 14.77
C ALA A 158 7.42 -0.17 13.65
N ALA A 159 7.79 1.00 13.15
CA ALA A 159 8.85 1.12 12.15
C ALA A 159 10.25 0.78 12.70
N ALA A 160 10.53 1.16 13.95
CA ALA A 160 11.77 0.78 14.63
C ALA A 160 11.87 -0.74 14.77
N GLU A 161 10.77 -1.40 15.13
CA GLU A 161 10.68 -2.85 15.19
C GLU A 161 10.89 -3.49 13.82
N ALA A 162 10.31 -2.93 12.75
CA ALA A 162 10.50 -3.42 11.38
C ALA A 162 11.98 -3.46 11.00
N LYS A 163 12.69 -2.35 11.25
CA LYS A 163 14.14 -2.28 11.05
C LYS A 163 14.88 -3.28 11.93
N ARG A 164 14.53 -3.38 13.22
CA ARG A 164 15.19 -4.27 14.20
C ARG A 164 15.10 -5.74 13.81
N ILE A 165 13.95 -6.18 13.30
CA ILE A 165 13.72 -7.59 12.91
C ILE A 165 14.11 -7.89 11.45
N GLY A 166 14.66 -6.90 10.74
CA GLY A 166 15.34 -7.10 9.46
C GLY A 166 14.50 -6.86 8.21
N PHE A 167 13.34 -6.20 8.28
CA PHE A 167 12.64 -5.77 7.06
C PHE A 167 13.51 -4.80 6.24
N ASP A 168 13.27 -4.72 4.94
CA ASP A 168 14.07 -3.91 3.99
C ASP A 168 13.61 -2.43 3.91
N GLY A 169 12.67 -2.02 4.76
CA GLY A 169 11.99 -0.73 4.71
C GLY A 169 10.62 -0.81 5.41
N VAL A 170 9.82 0.25 5.30
CA VAL A 170 8.41 0.31 5.76
C VAL A 170 7.52 0.99 4.73
N GLU A 171 6.27 0.56 4.64
CA GLU A 171 5.20 1.33 4.01
C GLU A 171 4.26 1.90 5.06
N ILE A 172 4.01 3.21 5.02
CA ILE A 172 3.01 3.89 5.86
C ILE A 172 1.70 3.97 5.06
N HIS A 173 0.61 3.44 5.63
CA HIS A 173 -0.68 3.42 4.95
C HIS A 173 -1.50 4.69 5.20
N GLY A 174 -1.48 5.63 4.24
CA GLY A 174 -2.29 6.86 4.21
C GLY A 174 -3.31 6.93 3.09
N ALA A 175 -4.06 5.85 2.86
CA ALA A 175 -5.01 5.72 1.74
C ALA A 175 -6.31 5.01 2.16
N HIS A 176 -7.24 4.88 1.23
CA HIS A 176 -8.46 4.05 1.32
C HIS A 176 -9.40 4.35 2.50
N GLY A 177 -9.35 5.56 3.05
CA GLY A 177 -10.21 5.97 4.16
C GLY A 177 -9.82 5.36 5.50
N TYR A 178 -8.57 4.96 5.70
CA TYR A 178 -8.04 4.58 7.02
C TYR A 178 -7.49 5.79 7.78
N LEU A 179 -6.96 5.59 8.99
CA LEU A 179 -6.75 6.67 9.96
C LEU A 179 -6.04 7.90 9.37
N ILE A 180 -4.87 7.73 8.74
CA ILE A 180 -4.14 8.85 8.14
C ILE A 180 -4.95 9.53 7.02
N ASP A 181 -5.63 8.75 6.16
CA ASP A 181 -6.46 9.28 5.08
C ASP A 181 -7.74 9.96 5.59
N GLN A 182 -8.24 9.56 6.77
CA GLN A 182 -9.35 10.23 7.46
C GLN A 182 -8.94 11.64 7.91
N PHE A 183 -7.66 11.87 8.26
CA PHE A 183 -7.16 13.22 8.52
C PHE A 183 -7.11 14.06 7.25
N PHE A 184 -6.71 13.49 6.11
CA PHE A 184 -6.64 14.21 4.83
C PHE A 184 -8.00 14.66 4.31
N TRP A 185 -9.04 13.87 4.53
CA TRP A 185 -10.33 14.09 3.90
C TRP A 185 -11.22 15.03 4.72
N GLU A 186 -11.58 16.16 4.12
CA GLU A 186 -12.43 17.18 4.74
C GLU A 186 -13.80 16.66 5.22
N ARG A 187 -14.27 15.53 4.69
CA ARG A 187 -15.54 14.92 5.11
C ARG A 187 -15.44 14.25 6.48
N THR A 188 -14.28 13.68 6.81
CA THR A 188 -14.01 13.01 8.08
C THR A 188 -13.25 13.88 9.07
N ASN A 189 -12.52 14.88 8.59
CA ASN A 189 -11.80 15.83 9.42
C ASN A 189 -12.47 17.21 9.41
N LYS A 190 -13.15 17.52 10.52
CA LYS A 190 -13.85 18.77 10.83
C LYS A 190 -13.17 19.56 11.95
N ARG A 191 -11.90 19.25 12.24
CA ARG A 191 -11.14 19.92 13.31
C ARG A 191 -10.88 21.38 12.95
N ASP A 192 -10.80 22.21 13.97
CA ASP A 192 -10.46 23.64 13.93
C ASP A 192 -9.10 23.95 14.60
N ASP A 193 -8.35 22.91 14.97
CA ASP A 193 -7.00 22.99 15.52
C ASP A 193 -5.90 22.75 14.45
N GLU A 194 -4.66 22.53 14.91
CA GLU A 194 -3.49 22.36 14.04
C GLU A 194 -3.54 21.14 13.10
N TYR A 195 -4.43 20.18 13.37
CA TYR A 195 -4.66 18.98 12.55
C TYR A 195 -5.88 19.10 11.63
N GLY A 196 -6.50 20.27 11.55
CA GLY A 196 -7.73 20.54 10.81
C GLY A 196 -7.61 21.69 9.81
N GLY A 197 -8.77 22.20 9.39
CA GLY A 197 -8.83 23.34 8.46
C GLY A 197 -8.38 22.99 7.04
N ASP A 198 -7.36 23.67 6.54
CA ASP A 198 -6.89 23.53 5.16
C ASP A 198 -6.12 22.21 4.92
N LEU A 199 -5.69 21.99 3.68
CA LEU A 199 -4.99 20.76 3.30
C LEU A 199 -3.67 20.57 4.08
N ALA A 200 -2.99 21.66 4.46
CA ALA A 200 -1.74 21.58 5.20
C ALA A 200 -1.97 21.15 6.65
N GLY A 201 -2.96 21.73 7.33
CA GLY A 201 -3.36 21.29 8.68
C GLY A 201 -3.86 19.85 8.68
N ARG A 202 -4.67 19.47 7.69
CA ARG A 202 -5.11 18.07 7.50
C ARG A 202 -3.99 17.09 7.20
N ALA A 203 -2.90 17.54 6.56
CA ALA A 203 -1.73 16.71 6.27
C ALA A 203 -0.76 16.58 7.46
N ARG A 204 -0.88 17.44 8.49
CA ARG A 204 0.05 17.51 9.63
C ARG A 204 0.27 16.18 10.32
N PHE A 205 -0.81 15.42 10.59
CA PHE A 205 -0.69 14.13 11.24
C PHE A 205 0.21 13.15 10.45
N ALA A 206 0.06 13.09 9.12
CA ALA A 206 0.90 12.24 8.29
C ALA A 206 2.36 12.71 8.26
N VAL A 207 2.57 14.03 8.21
CA VAL A 207 3.92 14.64 8.28
C VAL A 207 4.61 14.22 9.57
N GLU A 208 3.96 14.40 10.72
CA GLU A 208 4.51 14.02 12.03
C GLU A 208 4.79 12.51 12.13
N VAL A 209 3.91 11.67 11.58
CA VAL A 209 4.15 10.22 11.47
C VAL A 209 5.40 9.92 10.64
N ILE A 210 5.56 10.54 9.47
CA ILE A 210 6.70 10.30 8.58
C ILE A 210 8.01 10.77 9.23
N GLU A 211 8.00 11.94 9.86
CA GLU A 211 9.16 12.50 10.56
C GLU A 211 9.58 11.62 11.74
N ALA A 212 8.63 11.19 12.58
CA ALA A 212 8.91 10.32 13.71
C ALA A 212 9.40 8.93 13.27
N VAL A 213 8.81 8.38 12.20
CA VAL A 213 9.30 7.13 11.60
C VAL A 213 10.73 7.32 11.10
N ARG A 214 11.02 8.40 10.36
CA ARG A 214 12.37 8.72 9.87
C ARG A 214 13.38 8.82 11.01
N GLU A 215 13.04 9.51 12.08
CA GLU A 215 13.89 9.62 13.28
C GLU A 215 14.20 8.24 13.85
N ALA A 216 13.18 7.39 14.01
CA ALA A 216 13.32 6.06 14.60
C ALA A 216 14.15 5.10 13.73
N VAL A 217 14.01 5.16 12.40
CA VAL A 217 14.67 4.23 11.47
C VAL A 217 15.99 4.76 10.91
N GLY A 218 16.31 6.03 11.11
CA GLY A 218 17.51 6.68 10.59
C GLY A 218 17.46 7.00 9.09
N PRO A 219 18.50 7.60 8.52
CA PRO A 219 18.44 8.22 7.20
C PRO A 219 18.37 7.22 6.04
N ASP A 220 18.94 6.01 6.19
CA ASP A 220 19.10 5.08 5.06
C ASP A 220 17.96 4.05 4.91
N PHE A 221 17.09 3.94 5.91
CA PHE A 221 16.02 2.94 5.87
C PHE A 221 14.85 3.44 4.99
N PRO A 222 14.41 2.70 3.97
CA PRO A 222 13.39 3.18 3.03
C PRO A 222 12.03 3.41 3.69
N ILE A 223 11.40 4.55 3.37
CA ILE A 223 10.02 4.87 3.73
C ILE A 223 9.18 5.00 2.46
N VAL A 224 8.26 4.06 2.28
CA VAL A 224 7.22 4.12 1.27
C VAL A 224 5.98 4.78 1.88
N PHE A 225 5.34 5.71 1.17
CA PHE A 225 4.06 6.30 1.61
C PHE A 225 2.96 5.99 0.61
N ARG A 226 1.94 5.26 1.05
CA ARG A 226 0.81 4.88 0.22
C ARG A 226 -0.36 5.84 0.40
N PHE A 227 -0.84 6.42 -0.69
CA PHE A 227 -1.96 7.37 -0.68
C PHE A 227 -2.97 7.11 -1.80
N SER A 228 -4.18 7.64 -1.67
CA SER A 228 -5.23 7.61 -2.70
C SER A 228 -6.05 8.88 -2.70
N GLN A 229 -6.45 9.34 -3.89
CA GLN A 229 -7.46 10.41 -4.03
C GLN A 229 -8.84 9.89 -3.60
N TRP A 230 -9.24 8.76 -4.18
CA TRP A 230 -10.53 8.10 -4.01
C TRP A 230 -10.70 7.43 -2.63
N LYS A 231 -11.96 7.13 -2.28
CA LYS A 231 -12.36 6.41 -1.07
C LYS A 231 -13.28 5.23 -1.40
N PRO A 232 -13.28 4.13 -0.62
CA PRO A 232 -14.16 2.98 -0.90
C PRO A 232 -15.67 3.31 -0.92
N VAL A 233 -16.07 4.36 -0.21
CA VAL A 233 -17.45 4.85 -0.17
C VAL A 233 -17.75 5.95 -1.20
N ASP A 234 -16.73 6.47 -1.87
CA ASP A 234 -16.81 7.61 -2.76
C ASP A 234 -15.63 7.56 -3.75
N TYR A 235 -15.86 6.90 -4.89
CA TYR A 235 -14.83 6.70 -5.90
C TYR A 235 -14.48 7.97 -6.67
N ASP A 236 -15.33 8.99 -6.62
CA ASP A 236 -15.14 10.28 -7.27
C ASP A 236 -14.45 11.29 -6.35
N ALA A 237 -14.26 10.95 -5.07
CA ALA A 237 -13.53 11.77 -4.12
C ALA A 237 -12.11 12.08 -4.62
N LYS A 238 -11.72 13.34 -4.47
CA LYS A 238 -10.34 13.81 -4.68
C LYS A 238 -9.90 14.64 -3.48
N LEU A 239 -8.74 14.27 -2.92
CA LEU A 239 -8.08 15.08 -1.90
C LEU A 239 -7.53 16.37 -2.51
N ALA A 240 -7.10 16.28 -3.77
CA ALA A 240 -6.51 17.34 -4.56
C ALA A 240 -7.09 17.33 -5.98
N PRO A 241 -8.13 18.13 -6.28
CA PRO A 241 -8.77 18.21 -7.60
C PRO A 241 -7.89 18.75 -8.73
N THR A 242 -6.78 19.44 -8.45
CA THR A 242 -5.87 19.99 -9.47
C THR A 242 -4.42 19.54 -9.26
N PRO A 243 -3.56 19.60 -10.29
CA PRO A 243 -2.12 19.34 -10.13
C PRO A 243 -1.45 20.20 -9.05
N GLU A 244 -1.81 21.47 -8.93
CA GLU A 244 -1.25 22.40 -7.94
C GLU A 244 -1.70 22.05 -6.51
N GLU A 245 -2.91 21.53 -6.35
CA GLU A 245 -3.37 20.99 -5.07
C GLU A 245 -2.69 19.67 -4.74
N LEU A 246 -2.39 18.85 -5.74
CA LEU A 246 -1.67 17.60 -5.55
C LEU A 246 -0.21 17.89 -5.16
N GLU A 247 0.39 18.93 -5.73
CA GLU A 247 1.70 19.42 -5.30
C GLU A 247 1.66 19.92 -3.84
N ARG A 248 0.67 20.73 -3.47
CA ARG A 248 0.48 21.18 -2.08
C ARG A 248 0.26 20.01 -1.11
N PHE A 249 -0.36 18.92 -1.55
CA PHE A 249 -0.52 17.70 -0.77
C PHE A 249 0.80 16.92 -0.62
N LEU A 250 1.51 16.69 -1.72
CA LEU A 250 2.68 15.81 -1.77
C LEU A 250 3.96 16.47 -1.27
N ALA A 251 4.14 17.77 -1.47
CA ALA A 251 5.33 18.50 -1.06
C ALA A 251 5.68 18.34 0.44
N PRO A 252 4.75 18.54 1.39
CA PRO A 252 5.06 18.35 2.81
C PRO A 252 5.39 16.89 3.15
N LEU A 253 4.69 15.91 2.56
CA LEU A 253 5.00 14.48 2.76
C LEU A 253 6.39 14.12 2.22
N SER A 254 6.73 14.68 1.06
CA SER A 254 8.05 14.54 0.46
C SER A 254 9.14 15.15 1.36
N ALA A 255 8.93 16.36 1.87
CA ALA A 255 9.87 17.04 2.76
C ALA A 255 10.06 16.31 4.10
N ALA A 256 8.99 15.71 4.64
CA ALA A 256 9.00 14.94 5.89
C ALA A 256 9.91 13.70 5.86
N GLY A 257 10.20 13.15 4.67
CA GLY A 257 11.17 12.06 4.51
C GLY A 257 10.67 10.80 3.80
N VAL A 258 9.56 10.88 3.06
CA VAL A 258 9.13 9.81 2.14
C VAL A 258 10.18 9.59 1.07
N ASP A 259 10.58 8.34 0.83
CA ASP A 259 11.55 8.00 -0.22
C ASP A 259 10.88 7.54 -1.51
N VAL A 260 9.75 6.85 -1.39
CA VAL A 260 8.97 6.30 -2.51
C VAL A 260 7.49 6.54 -2.26
N PHE A 261 6.76 7.00 -3.26
CA PHE A 261 5.31 7.11 -3.18
C PHE A 261 4.64 5.87 -3.77
N HIS A 262 3.59 5.38 -3.13
CA HIS A 262 2.72 4.34 -3.68
C HIS A 262 1.36 4.96 -3.99
N ALA A 263 1.15 5.29 -5.26
CA ALA A 263 -0.04 5.98 -5.73
C ALA A 263 -1.14 4.96 -6.07
N SER A 264 -2.12 4.83 -5.19
CA SER A 264 -3.20 3.85 -5.35
C SER A 264 -4.35 4.40 -6.19
N THR A 265 -4.54 3.83 -7.38
CA THR A 265 -5.72 4.10 -8.23
C THR A 265 -6.53 2.83 -8.43
N ARG A 266 -7.75 2.97 -8.96
CA ARG A 266 -8.59 1.82 -9.32
C ARG A 266 -8.07 1.14 -10.59
N ARG A 267 -7.59 1.95 -11.53
CA ARG A 267 -7.13 1.56 -12.86
C ARG A 267 -5.92 2.40 -13.21
N PHE A 268 -4.80 1.76 -13.55
CA PHE A 268 -3.56 2.48 -13.81
C PHE A 268 -3.61 3.30 -15.11
N TRP A 269 -4.49 2.96 -16.06
CA TRP A 269 -4.58 3.64 -17.35
C TRP A 269 -5.43 4.92 -17.32
N GLU A 270 -6.25 5.10 -16.28
CA GLU A 270 -7.13 6.26 -16.17
C GLU A 270 -6.30 7.52 -15.82
N PRO A 271 -6.43 8.60 -16.61
CA PRO A 271 -5.79 9.86 -16.28
C PRO A 271 -6.32 10.43 -14.97
N GLU A 272 -5.43 11.06 -14.20
CA GLU A 272 -5.80 11.69 -12.93
C GLU A 272 -6.52 13.02 -13.13
N PHE A 273 -6.14 13.79 -14.15
CA PHE A 273 -6.69 15.12 -14.43
C PHE A 273 -7.09 15.25 -15.89
N GLU A 274 -8.16 16.02 -16.13
CA GLU A 274 -8.64 16.33 -17.47
C GLU A 274 -7.54 17.00 -18.31
N GLY A 275 -7.44 16.64 -19.59
CA GLY A 275 -6.42 17.18 -20.50
C GLY A 275 -5.01 16.61 -20.33
N SER A 276 -4.82 15.60 -19.47
CA SER A 276 -3.56 14.87 -19.32
C SER A 276 -3.75 13.38 -19.63
N ALA A 277 -2.67 12.69 -19.99
CA ALA A 277 -2.63 11.23 -20.09
C ALA A 277 -2.04 10.56 -18.82
N LEU A 278 -1.45 11.36 -17.92
CA LEU A 278 -0.80 10.86 -16.71
C LEU A 278 -1.84 10.42 -15.69
N ASN A 279 -1.67 9.21 -15.15
CA ASN A 279 -2.37 8.74 -13.97
C ASN A 279 -1.80 9.38 -12.69
N LEU A 280 -2.31 8.99 -11.52
CA LEU A 280 -1.85 9.52 -10.24
C LEU A 280 -0.35 9.31 -10.02
N ALA A 281 0.17 8.13 -10.39
CA ALA A 281 1.59 7.81 -10.24
C ALA A 281 2.47 8.71 -11.12
N GLY A 282 2.05 8.93 -12.37
CA GLY A 282 2.66 9.84 -13.34
C GLY A 282 2.77 11.27 -12.83
N TRP A 283 1.66 11.80 -12.30
CA TRP A 283 1.67 13.13 -11.69
C TRP A 283 2.53 13.18 -10.43
N THR A 284 2.46 12.16 -9.58
CA THR A 284 3.28 12.08 -8.36
C THR A 284 4.78 12.10 -8.68
N ARG A 285 5.22 11.31 -9.67
CA ARG A 285 6.62 11.27 -10.10
C ARG A 285 7.05 12.62 -10.66
N ARG A 286 6.21 13.23 -11.51
CA ARG A 286 6.46 14.54 -12.12
C ARG A 286 6.60 15.65 -11.07
N ILE A 287 5.73 15.67 -10.07
CA ILE A 287 5.69 16.70 -9.02
C ILE A 287 6.85 16.53 -8.04
N THR A 288 7.07 15.31 -7.57
CA THR A 288 7.99 15.07 -6.44
C THR A 288 9.41 14.76 -6.86
N GLY A 289 9.61 14.31 -8.11
CA GLY A 289 10.89 13.78 -8.59
C GLY A 289 11.34 12.50 -7.88
N LYS A 290 10.49 11.89 -7.04
CA LYS A 290 10.79 10.67 -6.29
C LYS A 290 10.26 9.44 -7.01
N PRO A 291 10.85 8.25 -6.75
CA PRO A 291 10.32 7.02 -7.30
C PRO A 291 8.87 6.77 -6.90
N VAL A 292 8.09 6.20 -7.82
CA VAL A 292 6.67 5.92 -7.60
C VAL A 292 6.29 4.50 -7.98
N ILE A 293 5.53 3.85 -7.10
CA ILE A 293 4.81 2.60 -7.35
C ILE A 293 3.43 2.96 -7.89
N THR A 294 3.13 2.56 -9.13
CA THR A 294 1.76 2.57 -9.68
C THR A 294 1.01 1.31 -9.27
N VAL A 295 -0.29 1.40 -9.01
CA VAL A 295 -1.16 0.23 -8.81
C VAL A 295 -2.57 0.55 -9.26
N GLY A 296 -3.28 -0.46 -9.77
CA GLY A 296 -4.69 -0.34 -10.14
C GLY A 296 -5.06 -1.30 -11.26
N SER A 297 -5.78 -2.37 -10.95
CA SER A 297 -6.23 -3.40 -11.92
C SER A 297 -5.11 -4.11 -12.71
N VAL A 298 -3.86 -4.07 -12.24
CA VAL A 298 -2.75 -4.81 -12.85
C VAL A 298 -2.95 -6.32 -12.69
N GLY A 299 -2.83 -7.07 -13.79
CA GLY A 299 -2.86 -8.55 -13.79
C GLY A 299 -4.25 -9.18 -13.60
N LEU A 300 -5.33 -8.39 -13.59
CA LEU A 300 -6.66 -8.83 -13.16
C LEU A 300 -7.63 -9.21 -14.28
N ASP A 301 -7.17 -9.07 -15.51
CA ASP A 301 -8.02 -9.18 -16.67
C ASP A 301 -8.11 -10.63 -17.17
N SER A 302 -9.35 -11.13 -17.25
CA SER A 302 -9.72 -12.34 -18.01
C SER A 302 -9.43 -12.20 -19.51
N THR A 303 -9.04 -11.01 -19.95
CA THR A 303 -8.63 -10.63 -21.29
C THR A 303 -7.11 -10.75 -21.52
N PHE A 304 -6.31 -11.23 -20.55
CA PHE A 304 -4.92 -11.67 -20.83
C PHE A 304 -4.87 -12.76 -21.92
N THR A 305 -5.93 -13.56 -22.04
CA THR A 305 -6.12 -14.55 -23.10
C THR A 305 -6.79 -13.99 -24.37
N SER A 306 -7.61 -12.94 -24.29
CA SER A 306 -8.39 -12.46 -25.44
C SER A 306 -7.64 -11.49 -26.35
N VAL A 307 -6.53 -10.90 -25.91
CA VAL A 307 -5.66 -10.12 -26.81
C VAL A 307 -5.08 -11.01 -27.93
N PHE A 308 -4.97 -12.33 -27.68
CA PHE A 308 -4.44 -13.30 -28.64
C PHE A 308 -5.52 -14.11 -29.38
N THR A 309 -6.79 -13.97 -29.01
CA THR A 309 -7.92 -14.61 -29.70
C THR A 309 -9.11 -13.65 -29.78
N GLU A 310 -9.31 -13.11 -30.97
CA GLU A 310 -10.48 -12.37 -31.45
C GLU A 310 -10.68 -10.93 -30.94
N GLY A 311 -10.48 -9.99 -31.87
CA GLY A 311 -10.73 -8.56 -31.70
C GLY A 311 -12.21 -8.22 -31.45
N LYS A 312 -12.60 -8.20 -30.18
CA LYS A 312 -13.82 -7.52 -29.71
C LYS A 312 -13.46 -6.51 -28.62
N GLY A 313 -13.73 -5.24 -28.93
CA GLY A 313 -13.43 -4.08 -28.09
C GLY A 313 -14.22 -4.05 -26.78
N GLY A 314 -13.47 -4.02 -25.69
CA GLY A 314 -13.74 -3.27 -24.48
C GLY A 314 -12.42 -2.61 -24.07
N GLU A 315 -12.42 -1.30 -23.85
CA GLU A 315 -11.21 -0.52 -23.54
C GLU A 315 -10.53 -1.06 -22.27
N THR A 316 -9.53 -1.91 -22.47
CA THR A 316 -8.72 -2.53 -21.41
C THR A 316 -7.25 -2.37 -21.79
N ALA A 317 -6.51 -1.69 -20.93
CA ALA A 317 -5.08 -1.52 -21.05
C ALA A 317 -4.39 -2.82 -20.63
N GLY A 318 -3.88 -3.58 -21.60
CA GLY A 318 -3.10 -4.79 -21.34
C GLY A 318 -1.77 -4.52 -20.62
N ILE A 319 -1.00 -5.58 -20.39
CA ILE A 319 0.38 -5.45 -19.86
C ILE A 319 1.25 -4.56 -20.77
N GLU A 320 0.92 -4.48 -22.06
CA GLU A 320 1.59 -3.66 -23.07
C GLU A 320 1.51 -2.16 -22.71
N GLU A 321 0.34 -1.61 -22.40
CA GLU A 321 0.21 -0.20 -22.04
C GLU A 321 0.95 0.11 -20.72
N LEU A 322 0.87 -0.80 -19.76
CA LEU A 322 1.62 -0.68 -18.51
C LEU A 322 3.13 -0.59 -18.78
N ILE A 323 3.64 -1.45 -19.66
CA ILE A 323 5.04 -1.44 -20.08
C ILE A 323 5.39 -0.16 -20.82
N GLU A 324 4.57 0.29 -21.77
CA GLU A 324 4.83 1.52 -22.53
C GLU A 324 4.94 2.74 -21.60
N ARG A 325 4.06 2.83 -20.60
CA ARG A 325 4.10 3.91 -19.59
C ARG A 325 5.32 3.78 -18.65
N LEU A 326 5.72 2.56 -18.30
CA LEU A 326 6.95 2.30 -17.56
C LEU A 326 8.20 2.73 -18.35
N GLU A 327 8.25 2.45 -19.66
CA GLU A 327 9.37 2.87 -20.53
C GLU A 327 9.38 4.39 -20.81
N LYS A 328 8.21 5.05 -20.78
CA LYS A 328 8.09 6.51 -20.76
C LYS A 328 8.48 7.13 -19.41
N GLU A 329 8.86 6.30 -18.43
CA GLU A 329 9.19 6.71 -17.07
C GLU A 329 8.05 7.50 -16.39
N GLU A 330 6.79 7.12 -16.63
CA GLU A 330 5.67 7.71 -15.88
C GLU A 330 5.69 7.27 -14.41
N PHE A 331 6.19 6.08 -14.13
CA PHE A 331 6.38 5.52 -12.79
C PHE A 331 7.54 4.53 -12.83
N ASP A 332 8.01 4.09 -11.67
CA ASP A 332 9.26 3.34 -11.56
C ASP A 332 9.03 1.86 -11.21
N LEU A 333 7.97 1.60 -10.46
CA LEU A 333 7.61 0.30 -9.90
C LEU A 333 6.13 -0.01 -10.16
N VAL A 334 5.78 -1.29 -10.27
CA VAL A 334 4.43 -1.75 -10.58
C VAL A 334 3.89 -2.65 -9.48
N GLY A 335 2.89 -2.16 -8.76
CA GLY A 335 2.10 -2.90 -7.78
C GLY A 335 1.14 -3.87 -8.44
N VAL A 336 1.28 -5.14 -8.11
CA VAL A 336 0.41 -6.24 -8.54
C VAL A 336 -0.34 -6.76 -7.32
N GLY A 337 -1.67 -6.67 -7.37
CA GLY A 337 -2.54 -7.10 -6.27
C GLY A 337 -3.05 -8.52 -6.49
N ARG A 338 -4.37 -8.61 -6.71
CA ARG A 338 -5.16 -9.85 -6.77
C ARG A 338 -4.58 -10.96 -7.66
N ALA A 339 -3.84 -10.64 -8.72
CA ALA A 339 -3.18 -11.63 -9.57
C ALA A 339 -2.18 -12.51 -8.77
N LEU A 340 -1.41 -11.89 -7.85
CA LEU A 340 -0.46 -12.59 -6.98
C LEU A 340 -1.13 -13.33 -5.81
N LEU A 341 -2.42 -13.07 -5.54
CA LEU A 341 -3.19 -13.91 -4.61
C LEU A 341 -3.48 -15.26 -5.23
N THR A 342 -3.87 -15.31 -6.50
CA THR A 342 -4.22 -16.56 -7.16
C THR A 342 -3.00 -17.28 -7.74
N ASP A 343 -2.03 -16.54 -8.25
CA ASP A 343 -0.86 -17.09 -8.90
C ASP A 343 0.43 -16.55 -8.27
N PRO A 344 1.03 -17.23 -7.26
CA PRO A 344 2.31 -16.81 -6.71
C PRO A 344 3.42 -16.77 -7.78
N ALA A 345 3.28 -17.53 -8.86
CA ALA A 345 4.22 -17.60 -9.98
C ALA A 345 3.95 -16.57 -11.09
N TRP A 346 3.07 -15.59 -10.86
CA TRP A 346 2.69 -14.60 -11.87
C TRP A 346 3.91 -13.88 -12.48
N ALA A 347 4.84 -13.38 -11.65
CA ALA A 347 6.01 -12.63 -12.12
C ALA A 347 6.92 -13.50 -13.00
N GLU A 348 7.23 -14.72 -12.57
CA GLU A 348 8.00 -15.69 -13.33
C GLU A 348 7.35 -16.02 -14.68
N LYS A 349 6.04 -16.29 -14.70
CA LYS A 349 5.31 -16.62 -15.93
C LYS A 349 5.29 -15.45 -16.91
N ILE A 350 5.12 -14.22 -16.42
CA ILE A 350 5.19 -13.01 -17.25
C ILE A 350 6.59 -12.83 -17.83
N ARG A 351 7.65 -13.01 -17.03
CA ARG A 351 9.05 -12.96 -17.48
C ARG A 351 9.32 -13.95 -18.60
N ASP A 352 8.84 -15.18 -18.44
CA ASP A 352 9.10 -16.29 -19.36
C ASP A 352 8.14 -16.31 -20.57
N GLY A 353 7.21 -15.35 -20.65
CA GLY A 353 6.20 -15.29 -21.71
C GLY A 353 5.11 -16.37 -21.62
N ARG A 354 5.00 -17.08 -20.50
CA ARG A 354 4.03 -18.16 -20.20
C ARG A 354 2.65 -17.61 -19.79
N VAL A 355 2.18 -16.62 -20.53
CA VAL A 355 0.93 -15.90 -20.25
C VAL A 355 -0.30 -16.82 -20.24
N SER A 356 -0.30 -17.86 -21.09
CA SER A 356 -1.38 -18.86 -21.13
C SER A 356 -1.48 -19.74 -19.89
N GLU A 357 -0.46 -19.74 -19.01
CA GLU A 357 -0.44 -20.50 -17.76
C GLU A 357 -0.87 -19.67 -16.53
N LEU A 358 -1.17 -18.38 -16.74
CA LEU A 358 -1.62 -17.49 -15.67
C LEU A 358 -2.97 -17.96 -15.13
N GLN A 359 -3.07 -18.02 -13.80
CA GLN A 359 -4.34 -18.32 -13.15
C GLN A 359 -5.16 -17.03 -13.02
N PRO A 360 -6.40 -16.97 -13.56
CA PRO A 360 -7.25 -15.81 -13.40
C PRO A 360 -7.67 -15.67 -11.94
N PHE A 361 -7.88 -14.44 -11.49
CA PHE A 361 -8.32 -14.20 -10.11
C PHE A 361 -9.63 -14.95 -9.81
N SER A 362 -9.61 -15.74 -8.72
CA SER A 362 -10.80 -16.35 -8.14
C SER A 362 -11.05 -15.76 -6.76
N ARG A 363 -12.34 -15.56 -6.40
CA ARG A 363 -12.72 -15.16 -5.04
C ARG A 363 -12.29 -16.18 -3.99
N GLU A 364 -12.17 -17.46 -4.35
CA GLU A 364 -11.69 -18.51 -3.44
C GLU A 364 -10.25 -18.26 -2.97
N ALA A 365 -9.43 -17.59 -3.78
CA ALA A 365 -8.07 -17.23 -3.42
C ALA A 365 -8.01 -16.26 -2.23
N LEU A 366 -9.09 -15.54 -1.91
CA LEU A 366 -9.18 -14.70 -0.71
C LEU A 366 -9.20 -15.55 0.57
N GLY A 367 -9.79 -16.73 0.51
CA GLY A 367 -9.97 -17.65 1.64
C GLY A 367 -8.82 -18.62 1.87
N SER A 368 -7.67 -18.45 1.21
CA SER A 368 -6.49 -19.30 1.42
C SER A 368 -5.17 -18.57 1.23
N LEU A 369 -4.13 -19.04 1.92
CA LEU A 369 -2.75 -18.67 1.66
C LEU A 369 -2.15 -19.64 0.64
N SER A 370 -2.50 -19.45 -0.64
CA SER A 370 -1.99 -20.17 -1.82
C SER A 370 -0.55 -19.83 -2.18
#